data_AF-A0A7X6NS98-F1
#
_entry.id   AF-A0A7X6NS98-F1
#
_cell.length_a   1.000
_cell.length_b   1.000
_cell.length_c   1.000
_cell.angle_alpha   90.00
_cell.angle_beta   90.00
_cell.angle_gamma   90.00
#
_symmetry.space_group_name_H-M   'P 1'
#
loop_
_entity.id
_entity.type
_entity.pdbx_description
1 polymer ?
#
loop_
_entity_poly.entity_id
_entity_poly.type
_entity_poly.pdbx_seq_one_letter_code
_entity_poly.pdbx_strand_id
1 'polypeptide(L)'
;MELVGSLTSLRSALTEASFPLALPDRAGAQQAIRQIVTQLDDYVLPRLVNLEAPLLAVVGGSTGAGKSTLVNSLIGRVVSQPGVIRPTTRSPVLVHNPDDARWFDNDRVLPGLIRSRASSQDQRSLQLVAEPTLPAGLAIL
;
A
#
# COMPACT_ATOMS: atom_id res chain seq x y z
N MET A 1 7.63 20.50 6.33
CA MET A 1 8.87 20.05 7.01
C MET A 1 8.70 20.04 8.53
N GLU A 2 8.19 21.11 9.15
CA GLU A 2 7.93 21.19 10.59
C GLU A 2 7.06 20.03 11.13
N LEU A 3 5.94 19.71 10.46
CA LEU A 3 5.05 18.62 10.88
C LEU A 3 5.74 17.24 10.87
N VAL A 4 6.58 16.95 9.87
CA VAL A 4 7.31 15.67 9.81
C VAL A 4 8.26 15.57 10.99
N GLY A 5 9.03 16.64 11.27
CA GLY A 5 9.92 16.70 12.43
C GLY A 5 9.17 16.47 13.74
N SER A 6 8.06 17.16 13.96
CA SER A 6 7.24 17.00 15.18
C SER A 6 6.70 15.59 15.36
N LEU A 7 6.23 14.95 14.28
CA LEU A 7 5.72 13.57 14.34
C LEU A 7 6.84 12.54 14.51
N THR A 8 8.03 12.78 13.94
CA THR A 8 9.22 11.96 14.21
C THR A 8 9.65 12.08 15.67
N SER A 9 9.65 13.28 16.25
CA SER A 9 9.95 13.48 17.67
C SER A 9 8.92 12.79 18.57
N LEU A 10 7.62 12.89 18.25
CA LEU A 10 6.57 12.17 18.97
C LEU A 10 6.78 10.65 18.92
N ARG A 11 7.09 10.11 17.74
CA ARG A 11 7.39 8.69 17.54
C ARG A 11 8.55 8.23 18.42
N SER A 12 9.63 9.00 18.48
CA SER A 12 10.78 8.71 19.35
C SER A 12 10.40 8.73 20.83
N ALA A 13 9.70 9.78 21.27
CA ALA A 13 9.26 9.90 22.66
C ALA A 13 8.34 8.75 23.11
N LEU A 14 7.43 8.30 22.25
CA LEU A 14 6.57 7.14 22.52
C LEU A 14 7.35 5.83 22.58
N THR A 15 8.37 5.67 21.75
CA THR A 15 9.23 4.47 21.73
C THR A 15 10.11 4.38 22.98
N GLU A 16 10.56 5.53 23.49
CA GLU A 16 11.38 5.65 24.70
C GLU A 16 10.57 5.64 26.01
N ALA A 17 9.24 5.80 25.91
CA ALA A 17 8.36 5.80 27.07
C ALA A 17 8.42 4.45 27.81
N SER A 18 8.77 4.49 29.10
CA SER A 18 8.81 3.31 29.96
C SER A 18 7.82 3.44 31.12
N PHE A 19 7.21 2.31 31.48
CA PHE A 19 6.25 2.21 32.58
C PHE A 19 6.82 1.26 33.65
N PRO A 20 7.77 1.72 34.49
CA PRO A 20 8.46 0.85 35.44
C PRO A 20 7.54 0.35 36.56
N LEU A 21 6.49 1.11 36.89
CA LEU A 21 5.52 0.75 37.92
C LEU A 21 4.44 -0.18 37.37
N ALA A 22 4.06 -1.19 38.16
CA ALA A 22 2.97 -2.11 37.84
C ALA A 22 1.60 -1.47 38.12
N LEU A 23 1.23 -0.49 37.29
CA LEU A 23 -0.08 0.16 37.34
C LEU A 23 -1.12 -0.69 36.59
N PRO A 24 -2.41 -0.67 37.02
CA PRO A 24 -3.47 -1.46 36.39
C PRO A 24 -3.60 -1.28 34.86
N ASP A 25 -3.31 -0.08 34.35
CA ASP A 25 -3.44 0.25 32.92
C ASP A 25 -2.11 0.21 32.14
N ARG A 26 -1.06 -0.36 32.71
CA ARG A 26 0.26 -0.46 32.03
C ARG A 26 0.16 -1.16 30.68
N ALA A 27 -0.61 -2.25 30.61
CA ALA A 27 -0.79 -3.00 29.37
C ALA A 27 -1.55 -2.19 28.30
N GLY A 28 -2.55 -1.41 28.72
CA GLY A 28 -3.31 -0.51 27.85
C GLY A 28 -2.42 0.58 27.26
N ALA A 29 -1.64 1.26 28.10
CA ALA A 29 -0.70 2.29 27.67
C ALA A 29 0.36 1.76 26.68
N GLN A 30 0.92 0.57 26.96
CA GLN A 30 1.87 -0.07 26.04
C GLN A 30 1.22 -0.46 24.70
N GLN A 31 -0.04 -0.90 24.72
CA GLN A 31 -0.78 -1.22 23.51
C GLN A 31 -1.07 0.04 22.68
N ALA A 32 -1.47 1.13 23.33
CA ALA A 32 -1.72 2.41 22.67
C ALA A 32 -0.44 2.97 22.02
N ILE A 33 0.70 2.93 22.74
CA ILE A 33 2.00 3.31 22.18
C ILE A 33 2.33 2.50 20.93
N ARG A 34 2.20 1.17 21.00
CA ARG A 34 2.45 0.31 19.84
C ARG A 34 1.56 0.70 18.66
N GLN A 35 0.27 0.88 18.88
CA GLN A 35 -0.68 1.24 17.82
C GLN A 35 -0.33 2.59 17.18
N ILE A 36 0.00 3.60 17.99
CA ILE A 36 0.35 4.93 17.48
C ILE A 36 1.67 4.87 16.71
N VAL A 37 2.70 4.21 17.25
CA VAL A 37 4.01 4.07 16.57
C VAL A 37 3.84 3.33 15.24
N THR A 38 3.10 2.22 15.23
CA THR A 38 2.77 1.49 13.99
C THR A 38 2.07 2.41 12.98
N GLN A 39 1.08 3.20 13.40
CA GLN A 39 0.39 4.12 12.48
C GLN A 39 1.30 5.23 11.95
N LEU A 40 2.22 5.74 12.78
CA LEU A 40 3.20 6.74 12.37
C LEU A 40 4.20 6.17 11.37
N ASP A 41 4.74 4.99 11.65
CA ASP A 41 5.78 4.33 10.83
C ASP A 41 5.20 3.79 9.51
N ASP A 42 4.01 3.16 9.53
CA ASP A 42 3.45 2.47 8.36
C ASP A 42 2.66 3.38 7.42
N TYR A 43 2.11 4.49 7.93
CA TYR A 43 1.19 5.32 7.16
C TYR A 43 1.54 6.80 7.19
N VAL A 44 1.56 7.44 8.36
CA VAL A 44 1.60 8.90 8.45
C VAL A 44 2.92 9.48 7.96
N LEU A 45 4.07 9.01 8.47
CA LEU A 45 5.37 9.51 8.06
C LEU A 45 5.69 9.20 6.59
N PRO A 46 5.48 7.97 6.08
CA PRO A 46 5.67 7.67 4.65
C PRO A 46 4.81 8.55 3.74
N ARG A 47 3.58 8.89 4.17
CA ARG A 47 2.66 9.74 3.41
C ARG A 47 3.09 11.20 3.42
N LEU A 48 3.53 11.73 4.56
CA LEU A 48 3.97 13.12 4.67
C LEU A 48 5.26 13.43 3.91
N VAL A 49 6.18 12.46 3.83
CA VAL A 49 7.41 12.59 3.02
C VAL A 49 7.06 12.60 1.53
N ASN A 50 6.02 11.89 1.12
CA ASN A 50 5.60 11.76 -0.28
C ASN A 50 4.14 12.16 -0.46
N LEU A 51 3.81 13.40 -0.11
CA LEU A 51 2.44 13.93 -0.23
C LEU A 51 1.90 13.84 -1.67
N GLU A 52 2.79 14.05 -2.65
CA GLU A 52 2.47 13.95 -4.07
C GLU A 52 2.32 12.50 -4.57
N ALA A 53 2.63 11.49 -3.75
CA ALA A 53 2.44 10.10 -4.19
C ALA A 53 0.95 9.78 -4.35
N PRO A 54 0.59 8.85 -5.25
CA PRO A 54 -0.77 8.37 -5.36
C PRO A 54 -1.22 7.62 -4.12
N LEU A 55 -2.51 7.68 -3.81
CA LEU A 55 -3.17 6.75 -2.90
C LEU A 55 -3.17 5.36 -3.55
N LEU A 56 -2.62 4.36 -2.84
CA LEU A 56 -2.69 2.97 -3.27
C LEU A 56 -3.88 2.27 -2.60
N ALA A 57 -4.90 1.95 -3.38
CA ALA A 57 -6.03 1.13 -2.96
C ALA A 57 -5.75 -0.35 -3.25
N VAL A 58 -5.87 -1.21 -2.24
CA VAL A 58 -5.61 -2.65 -2.38
C VAL A 58 -6.93 -3.41 -2.30
N VAL A 59 -7.25 -4.19 -3.33
CA VAL A 59 -8.44 -5.03 -3.37
C VAL A 59 -8.10 -6.41 -2.79
N GLY A 60 -8.42 -6.60 -1.51
CA GLY A 60 -8.29 -7.87 -0.80
C GLY A 60 -9.52 -8.77 -0.93
N GLY A 61 -9.35 -10.08 -0.78
CA GLY A 61 -10.46 -11.04 -0.79
C GLY A 61 -10.05 -12.46 -1.15
N SER A 62 -10.91 -13.44 -0.86
CA SER A 62 -10.64 -14.86 -1.16
C SER A 62 -10.49 -15.13 -2.67
N THR A 63 -9.93 -16.29 -3.01
CA THR A 63 -9.88 -16.74 -4.41
C THR A 63 -11.31 -16.89 -4.94
N GLY A 64 -11.59 -16.36 -6.14
CA GLY A 64 -12.92 -16.45 -6.74
C GLY A 64 -13.94 -15.41 -6.24
N ALA A 65 -13.59 -14.54 -5.29
CA ALA A 65 -14.48 -13.48 -4.77
C ALA A 65 -14.80 -12.35 -5.77
N GLY A 66 -14.37 -12.46 -7.04
CA GLY A 66 -14.65 -11.46 -8.06
C GLY A 66 -13.73 -10.22 -8.04
N LYS A 67 -12.57 -10.25 -7.37
CA LYS A 67 -11.62 -9.12 -7.30
C LYS A 67 -11.27 -8.53 -8.68
N SER A 68 -10.88 -9.38 -9.64
CA SER A 68 -10.58 -8.94 -11.00
C SER A 68 -11.80 -8.35 -11.71
N THR A 69 -12.99 -8.89 -11.45
CA THR A 69 -14.24 -8.33 -11.98
C THR A 69 -14.47 -6.93 -11.41
N LEU A 70 -14.32 -6.75 -10.11
CA LEU A 70 -14.45 -5.44 -9.46
C LEU A 70 -13.43 -4.44 -10.01
N VAL A 71 -12.15 -4.81 -10.08
CA VAL A 71 -11.09 -3.95 -10.62
C VAL A 71 -11.36 -3.57 -12.08
N ASN A 72 -11.69 -4.54 -12.94
CA ASN A 72 -12.02 -4.27 -14.33
C ASN A 72 -13.27 -3.39 -14.48
N SER A 73 -14.28 -3.58 -13.64
CA SER A 73 -15.49 -2.75 -13.64
C SER A 73 -15.20 -1.32 -13.20
N LEU A 74 -14.34 -1.11 -12.19
CA LEU A 74 -13.91 0.23 -11.77
C LEU A 74 -13.12 0.95 -12.86
N ILE A 75 -12.31 0.22 -13.61
CA ILE A 75 -11.48 0.77 -14.69
C ILE A 75 -12.28 0.92 -16.00
N GLY A 76 -13.37 0.18 -16.17
CA GLY A 76 -14.20 0.18 -17.37
C GLY A 76 -13.64 -0.66 -18.52
N ARG A 77 -12.54 -1.40 -18.32
CA ARG A 77 -11.98 -2.37 -19.27
C ARG A 77 -11.22 -3.49 -18.58
N VAL A 78 -10.95 -4.56 -19.32
CA VAL A 78 -10.18 -5.71 -18.80
C VAL A 78 -8.71 -5.34 -18.69
N VAL A 79 -8.23 -5.17 -17.45
CA VAL A 79 -6.82 -4.98 -17.09
C VAL A 79 -6.23 -6.20 -16.37
N SER A 80 -7.09 -7.03 -15.78
CA SER A 80 -6.78 -8.28 -15.11
C SER A 80 -7.73 -9.34 -15.65
N GLN A 81 -7.24 -10.49 -16.12
CA GLN A 81 -8.14 -11.52 -16.66
C GLN A 81 -9.05 -12.09 -15.55
N PRO A 82 -10.39 -11.97 -15.68
CA PRO A 82 -11.32 -12.61 -14.77
C PRO A 82 -11.38 -14.12 -15.07
N GLY A 83 -11.30 -14.98 -14.04
CA GLY A 83 -11.35 -16.42 -14.27
C GLY A 83 -11.44 -17.27 -13.00
N VAL A 84 -12.06 -18.45 -13.14
CA VAL A 84 -12.26 -19.48 -12.10
C VAL A 84 -10.95 -20.22 -11.79
N ILE A 85 -9.98 -20.20 -12.72
CA ILE A 85 -8.66 -20.84 -12.59
C ILE A 85 -7.61 -19.76 -12.33
N ARG A 86 -7.28 -19.58 -11.04
CA ARG A 86 -6.29 -18.68 -10.42
C ARG A 86 -5.29 -17.94 -11.36
N PRO A 87 -5.67 -16.83 -12.01
CA PRO A 87 -4.75 -15.96 -12.75
C PRO A 87 -4.14 -14.87 -11.84
N THR A 88 -4.82 -14.51 -10.75
CA THR A 88 -4.44 -13.46 -9.78
C THR A 88 -3.44 -13.93 -8.71
N THR A 89 -3.04 -15.20 -8.75
CA THR A 89 -2.00 -15.78 -7.88
C THR A 89 -0.67 -15.92 -8.60
N ARG A 90 -0.57 -15.44 -9.86
CA ARG A 90 0.61 -15.60 -10.72
C ARG A 90 1.44 -14.33 -10.87
N SER A 91 0.86 -13.13 -10.78
CA SER A 91 1.60 -11.87 -10.64
C SER A 91 0.60 -10.83 -10.13
N PRO A 92 0.87 -10.09 -9.04
CA PRO A 92 0.08 -8.91 -8.71
C PRO A 92 0.06 -7.92 -9.89
N VAL A 93 -1.05 -7.18 -10.03
CA VAL A 93 -1.26 -6.20 -11.09
C VAL A 93 -1.55 -4.85 -10.43
N LEU A 94 -0.70 -3.87 -10.67
CA LEU A 94 -0.87 -2.50 -10.21
C LEU A 94 -1.29 -1.63 -11.39
N VAL A 95 -2.46 -1.02 -11.28
CA VAL A 95 -3.01 -0.09 -12.26
C VAL A 95 -2.82 1.33 -11.75
N HIS A 96 -2.29 2.22 -12.58
CA HIS A 96 -2.02 3.61 -12.20
C HIS A 96 -2.26 4.57 -13.36
N ASN A 97 -2.46 5.85 -13.06
CA ASN A 97 -2.45 6.89 -14.09
C ASN A 97 -1.01 7.04 -14.68
N PRO A 98 -0.84 7.24 -16.00
CA PRO A 98 0.47 7.45 -16.62
C PRO A 98 1.32 8.57 -15.98
N ASP A 99 0.69 9.65 -15.51
CA ASP A 99 1.37 10.79 -14.89
C ASP A 99 2.01 10.41 -13.54
N ASP A 100 1.52 9.34 -12.92
CA ASP A 100 1.98 8.82 -11.64
C ASP A 100 3.01 7.68 -11.78
N ALA A 101 3.40 7.30 -13.00
CA ALA A 101 4.26 6.14 -13.26
C ALA A 101 5.55 6.13 -12.41
N ARG A 102 6.17 7.31 -12.24
CA ARG A 102 7.42 7.48 -11.48
C ARG A 102 7.34 6.94 -10.04
N TRP A 103 6.14 6.86 -9.47
CA TRP A 103 5.92 6.41 -8.09
C TRP A 103 5.95 4.88 -7.93
N PHE A 104 5.86 4.13 -9.02
CA PHE A 104 5.76 2.66 -9.03
C PHE A 104 6.96 1.97 -9.70
N ASP A 105 7.88 2.74 -10.29
CA ASP A 105 9.11 2.24 -10.91
C ASP A 105 10.15 1.73 -9.88
N ASN A 106 9.98 2.02 -8.59
CA ASN A 106 10.89 1.61 -7.51
C ASN A 106 10.26 0.54 -6.58
N ASP A 107 11.03 0.03 -5.62
CA ASP A 107 10.63 -1.08 -4.72
C ASP A 107 9.67 -0.69 -3.58
N ARG A 108 9.11 0.53 -3.60
CA ARG A 108 8.27 1.02 -2.49
C ARG A 108 7.00 0.19 -2.28
N VAL A 109 6.40 -0.33 -3.34
CA VAL A 109 5.15 -1.10 -3.30
C VAL A 109 5.44 -2.57 -3.59
N LEU A 110 5.18 -3.49 -2.65
CA LEU A 110 5.57 -4.90 -2.79
C LEU A 110 7.06 -5.06 -3.16
N PRO A 111 7.99 -4.71 -2.24
CA PRO A 111 9.43 -4.82 -2.47
C PRO A 111 9.84 -6.26 -2.82
N GLY A 112 10.87 -6.41 -3.65
CA GLY A 112 11.37 -7.72 -4.08
C GLY A 112 10.65 -8.34 -5.29
N LEU A 113 9.68 -7.63 -5.87
CA LEU A 113 9.03 -8.02 -7.13
C LEU A 113 9.57 -7.22 -8.32
N ILE A 114 9.98 -7.92 -9.37
CA ILE A 114 10.46 -7.35 -10.63
C ILE A 114 9.33 -6.58 -11.31
N ARG A 115 9.57 -5.30 -11.65
CA ARG A 115 8.58 -4.51 -12.41
C ARG A 115 8.52 -4.98 -13.85
N SER A 116 7.31 -5.30 -14.32
CA SER A 116 7.04 -5.65 -15.72
C SER A 116 5.90 -4.81 -16.26
N ARG A 117 6.05 -4.30 -17.49
CA ARG A 117 4.93 -3.67 -18.22
C ARG A 117 4.18 -4.68 -19.09
N ALA A 118 4.76 -5.86 -19.30
CA ALA A 118 4.14 -6.96 -20.01
C ALA A 118 3.33 -7.82 -19.04
N SER A 119 2.22 -8.38 -19.53
CA SER A 119 1.50 -9.43 -18.81
C SER A 119 2.42 -10.62 -18.58
N SER A 120 2.59 -10.99 -17.32
CA SER A 120 3.45 -12.08 -16.89
C SER A 120 2.68 -12.99 -15.94
N GLN A 121 3.05 -14.26 -15.94
CA GLN A 121 2.58 -15.26 -14.98
C GLN A 121 3.63 -15.54 -13.89
N ASP A 122 4.68 -14.71 -13.81
CA ASP A 122 5.76 -14.84 -12.84
C ASP A 122 5.41 -14.17 -11.50
N GLN A 123 5.35 -14.97 -10.44
CA GLN A 123 5.00 -14.53 -9.08
C GLN A 123 6.06 -13.62 -8.47
N ARG A 124 7.24 -13.57 -9.08
CA ARG A 124 8.33 -12.65 -8.73
C ARG A 124 8.22 -11.33 -9.46
N SER A 125 7.14 -11.10 -10.22
CA SER A 125 6.92 -9.84 -10.93
C SER A 125 5.70 -9.08 -10.40
N LEU A 126 5.74 -7.75 -10.51
CA LEU A 126 4.58 -6.87 -10.40
C LEU A 126 4.30 -6.31 -11.80
N GLN A 127 3.11 -6.58 -12.33
CA GLN A 127 2.69 -6.00 -13.59
C GLN A 127 2.21 -4.57 -13.36
N LEU A 128 2.85 -3.60 -14.00
CA LEU A 128 2.43 -2.19 -14.03
C LEU A 128 1.57 -1.96 -15.27
N VAL A 129 0.34 -1.48 -15.06
CA VAL A 129 -0.62 -1.16 -16.12
C VAL A 129 -0.94 0.33 -16.04
N ALA A 130 -0.48 1.08 -17.04
CA ALA A 130 -0.86 2.48 -17.20
C ALA A 130 -2.30 2.58 -17.72
N GLU A 131 -3.13 3.37 -17.04
CA GLU A 131 -4.54 3.59 -17.34
C GLU A 131 -4.87 5.09 -17.34
N PRO A 132 -4.98 5.74 -18.52
CA PRO A 132 -5.31 7.16 -18.61
C PRO A 132 -6.68 7.53 -18.03
N THR A 133 -7.64 6.59 -17.96
CA THR A 133 -8.97 6.87 -17.38
C THR A 133 -8.98 6.88 -15.85
N LEU A 134 -7.93 6.37 -15.21
CA LEU A 134 -7.80 6.38 -13.77
C LEU A 134 -7.43 7.81 -13.31
N PRO A 135 -8.11 8.38 -12.30
CA PRO A 135 -7.75 9.70 -11.80
C PRO A 135 -6.29 9.75 -11.34
N ALA A 136 -5.58 10.84 -11.67
CA ALA A 136 -4.26 11.11 -11.11
C ALA A 136 -4.33 11.15 -9.57
N GLY A 137 -3.31 10.61 -8.92
CA GLY A 137 -3.27 10.45 -7.47
C GLY A 137 -3.96 9.19 -6.95
N LEU A 138 -4.42 8.27 -7.82
CA LEU A 138 -4.96 6.96 -7.44
C LEU A 138 -4.24 5.82 -8.18
N ALA A 139 -3.91 4.77 -7.45
CA ALA A 139 -3.50 3.48 -8.00
C ALA A 139 -4.28 2.33 -7.34
N ILE A 140 -4.50 1.26 -8.09
CA ILE A 140 -5.27 0.08 -7.66
C ILE A 140 -4.39 -1.16 -7.79
N LEU A 141 -4.37 -1.97 -6.73
CA LEU A 141 -3.66 -3.26 -6.65
C LEU A 141 -4.64 -4.41 -6.37
#